data_AF-A0AA41R1P6-F1
#
_entry.id   AF-A0AA41R1P6-F1
#
_cell.length_a   1.000
_cell.length_b   1.000
_cell.length_c   1.000
_cell.angle_alpha   90.00
_cell.angle_beta   90.00
_cell.angle_gamma   90.00
#
_symmetry.space_group_name_H-M   'P 1'
#
loop_
_entity.id
_entity.type
_entity.pdbx_description
1 polymer ?
#
loop_
_entity_poly.entity_id
_entity_poly.type
_entity_poly.pdbx_seq_one_letter_code
_entity_poly.pdbx_strand_id
1 'polypeptide(L)'
;MASHTNSELARRGKNKEGRHHLRQIGLGLLVARNSRLPLYYCAYPGNLHDSRQFEAVMDRMFAVACGLNRTKERLTVVIDKGMNSEGNFAWIDEHARIHFVTSYSTYFAQELAAIGLDQFEVAETAKNQKLVQQDKAHDRILVHRTKGEYWGKQRAVVITYNPATARKQTYTLECKLDTIREQLLSMRAKVRENKPHWRNPDAIKECYIRLCEQLHLPTDLYHLQFSTSADGLSMSFRKDAVRVERKMALFGKNIIITDNTDWTTAQIVEASLDRWQVEDRFRLSKDNDLVAMQPIRHWTDSKIRCHLFTCIVAMTYLRMIELKLNAAGINRSAEDVMDDMRHLYSVLLLRAGARNPERRMEIPTKTQAEALSAFGHYVDTSGALQSLAT
;
A
#
# COMPACT_ATOMS: atom_id res chain seq x y z
N MET A 1 8.00 -6.80 23.91
CA MET A 1 9.28 -7.47 24.28
C MET A 1 10.19 -6.49 24.96
N ALA A 2 10.92 -6.91 26.00
CA ALA A 2 11.92 -6.06 26.63
C ALA A 2 13.10 -5.80 25.69
N SER A 3 13.79 -4.66 25.86
CA SER A 3 14.92 -4.27 24.99
C SER A 3 16.10 -5.23 25.06
N HIS A 4 16.26 -5.96 26.17
CA HIS A 4 17.38 -6.86 26.44
C HIS A 4 17.17 -8.30 25.92
N THR A 5 15.98 -8.66 25.44
CA THR A 5 15.74 -10.02 24.92
C THR A 5 16.41 -10.18 23.55
N ASN A 6 17.39 -11.08 23.41
CA ASN A 6 18.00 -11.37 22.12
C ASN A 6 16.96 -11.93 21.12
N SER A 7 16.94 -11.39 19.91
CA SER A 7 16.12 -11.89 18.80
C SER A 7 16.64 -11.32 17.49
N GLU A 8 16.82 -12.18 16.49
CA GLU A 8 17.25 -11.87 15.13
C GLU A 8 16.17 -11.07 14.38
N LEU A 9 14.89 -11.40 14.60
CA LEU A 9 13.76 -10.77 13.91
C LEU A 9 13.36 -9.43 14.52
N ALA A 10 13.17 -9.38 15.83
CA ALA A 10 12.66 -8.20 16.52
C ALA A 10 13.78 -7.18 16.75
N ARG A 11 14.01 -6.31 15.77
CA ARG A 11 15.07 -5.28 15.79
C ARG A 11 14.47 -3.88 15.71
N ARG A 12 15.15 -2.89 16.29
CA ARG A 12 14.76 -1.47 16.17
C ARG A 12 15.18 -0.97 14.80
N GLY A 13 14.26 -0.34 14.09
CA GLY A 13 14.46 0.09 12.72
C GLY A 13 13.71 1.37 12.39
N LYS A 14 14.07 1.98 11.26
CA LYS A 14 13.28 3.09 10.72
C LYS A 14 11.99 2.52 10.13
N ASN A 15 10.83 3.01 10.58
CA ASN A 15 9.53 2.70 9.99
C ASN A 15 8.75 3.97 9.66
N LYS A 16 7.86 3.87 8.67
CA LYS A 16 7.06 4.99 8.17
C LYS A 16 6.12 5.60 9.23
N GLU A 17 5.82 4.86 10.31
CA GLU A 17 4.97 5.30 11.42
C GLU A 17 5.74 6.03 12.55
N GLY A 18 7.05 6.28 12.39
CA GLY A 18 7.86 7.02 13.39
C GLY A 18 8.11 6.27 14.70
N ARG A 19 7.75 4.97 14.77
CA ARG A 19 7.93 4.12 15.96
C ARG A 19 9.31 3.46 16.00
N HIS A 20 10.36 4.25 15.76
CA HIS A 20 11.76 3.79 15.74
C HIS A 20 12.22 3.27 17.10
N HIS A 21 11.58 3.76 18.17
CA HIS A 21 11.80 3.33 19.54
C HIS A 21 11.11 1.99 19.88
N LEU A 22 10.42 1.34 18.94
CA LEU A 22 9.87 0.00 19.12
C LEU A 22 10.70 -1.02 18.35
N ARG A 23 10.73 -2.25 18.86
CA ARG A 23 11.25 -3.40 18.12
C ARG A 23 10.21 -3.80 17.09
N GLN A 24 10.67 -4.00 15.86
CA GLN A 24 9.83 -4.25 14.69
C GLN A 24 10.23 -5.59 14.08
N ILE A 25 9.28 -6.19 13.38
CA ILE A 25 9.45 -7.45 12.65
C ILE A 25 8.89 -7.21 11.26
N GLY A 26 9.71 -7.50 10.25
CA GLY A 26 9.29 -7.43 8.86
C GLY A 26 8.55 -8.69 8.45
N LEU A 27 7.53 -8.53 7.61
CA LEU A 27 6.84 -9.63 6.95
C LEU A 27 6.81 -9.36 5.44
N GLY A 28 7.39 -10.26 4.67
CA GLY A 28 7.24 -10.32 3.22
C GLY A 28 6.08 -11.25 2.89
N LEU A 29 5.24 -10.83 1.94
CA LEU A 29 4.09 -11.61 1.48
C LEU A 29 4.01 -11.55 -0.05
N LEU A 30 3.99 -12.71 -0.69
CA LEU A 30 3.66 -12.84 -2.11
C LEU A 30 2.21 -13.28 -2.22
N VAL A 31 1.44 -12.59 -3.06
CA VAL A 31 0.01 -12.81 -3.24
C VAL A 31 -0.32 -12.98 -4.71
N ALA A 32 -1.15 -13.97 -5.05
CA ALA A 32 -1.66 -14.14 -6.40
C ALA A 32 -2.58 -12.99 -6.80
N ARG A 33 -2.36 -12.36 -7.97
CA ARG A 33 -3.14 -11.18 -8.41
C ARG A 33 -4.66 -11.42 -8.42
N ASN A 34 -5.11 -12.51 -9.05
CA ASN A 34 -6.55 -12.76 -9.27
C ASN A 34 -7.25 -13.28 -8.01
N SER A 35 -6.72 -14.35 -7.42
CA SER A 35 -7.34 -14.99 -6.27
C SER A 35 -7.04 -14.27 -4.96
N ARG A 36 -6.02 -13.41 -4.91
CA ARG A 36 -5.49 -12.76 -3.70
C ARG A 36 -5.06 -13.75 -2.61
N LEU A 37 -4.76 -14.99 -3.00
CA LEU A 37 -4.26 -16.01 -2.07
C LEU A 37 -2.78 -15.77 -1.78
N PRO A 38 -2.36 -15.83 -0.50
CA PRO A 38 -0.95 -15.90 -0.14
C PRO A 38 -0.28 -17.12 -0.78
N LEU A 39 0.81 -16.90 -1.51
CA LEU A 39 1.61 -17.96 -2.14
C LEU A 39 2.90 -18.24 -1.36
N TYR A 40 3.50 -17.19 -0.80
CA TYR A 40 4.74 -17.27 -0.04
C TYR A 40 4.76 -16.19 1.03
N TYR A 41 5.38 -16.47 2.16
CA TYR A 41 5.66 -15.48 3.19
C TYR A 41 7.03 -15.70 3.83
N CYS A 42 7.61 -14.63 4.35
CA CYS A 42 8.87 -14.70 5.10
C CYS A 42 8.90 -13.65 6.20
N ALA A 43 9.32 -14.05 7.40
CA ALA A 43 9.63 -13.12 8.47
C ALA A 43 11.09 -12.65 8.34
N TYR A 44 11.34 -11.37 8.54
CA TYR A 44 12.69 -10.80 8.45
C TYR A 44 12.94 -9.72 9.52
N PRO A 45 14.21 -9.36 9.79
CA PRO A 45 14.54 -8.36 10.80
C PRO A 45 13.91 -7.00 10.50
N GLY A 46 13.25 -6.37 11.47
CA GLY A 46 12.56 -5.09 11.25
C GLY A 46 13.47 -3.89 10.95
N ASN A 47 14.79 -4.06 11.00
CA ASN A 47 15.79 -3.07 10.61
C ASN A 47 16.40 -3.31 9.23
N LEU A 48 16.01 -4.38 8.54
CA LEU A 48 16.46 -4.68 7.19
C LEU A 48 15.65 -3.87 6.18
N HIS A 49 16.33 -3.30 5.18
CA HIS A 49 15.68 -2.55 4.11
C HIS A 49 14.96 -3.49 3.13
N ASP A 50 13.75 -3.12 2.70
CA ASP A 50 12.87 -3.95 1.86
C ASP A 50 13.57 -4.47 0.59
N SER A 51 14.39 -3.66 -0.08
CA SER A 51 15.13 -4.07 -1.27
C SER A 51 16.14 -5.20 -1.02
N ARG A 52 16.87 -5.17 0.10
CA ARG A 52 17.81 -6.22 0.50
C ARG A 52 17.09 -7.49 0.93
N GLN A 53 15.94 -7.33 1.57
CA GLN A 53 15.11 -8.47 1.91
C GLN A 53 14.59 -9.15 0.64
N PHE A 54 14.09 -8.37 -0.32
CA PHE A 54 13.59 -8.89 -1.59
C PHE A 54 14.67 -9.68 -2.32
N GLU A 55 15.89 -9.14 -2.40
CA GLU A 55 17.07 -9.82 -2.93
C GLU A 55 17.32 -11.18 -2.26
N ALA A 56 17.30 -11.22 -0.92
CA ALA A 56 17.59 -12.42 -0.15
C ALA A 56 16.53 -13.54 -0.26
N VAL A 57 15.29 -13.20 -0.64
CA VAL A 57 14.19 -14.17 -0.74
C VAL A 57 13.76 -14.44 -2.18
N MET A 58 14.39 -13.78 -3.15
CA MET A 58 14.01 -13.83 -4.56
C MET A 58 13.97 -15.26 -5.07
N ASP A 59 15.09 -15.98 -4.94
CA ASP A 59 15.22 -17.39 -5.37
C ASP A 59 14.12 -18.28 -4.78
N ARG A 60 13.85 -18.15 -3.48
CA ARG A 60 12.86 -18.99 -2.78
C ARG A 60 11.44 -18.63 -3.21
N MET A 61 11.13 -17.35 -3.27
CA MET A 61 9.83 -16.84 -3.67
C MET A 61 9.50 -17.28 -5.10
N PHE A 62 10.47 -17.18 -6.01
CA PHE A 62 10.31 -17.61 -7.40
C PHE A 62 10.32 -19.12 -7.57
N ALA A 63 11.11 -19.86 -6.80
CA ALA A 63 11.04 -21.32 -6.77
C ALA A 63 9.64 -21.80 -6.39
N VAL A 64 9.00 -21.17 -5.39
CA VAL A 64 7.60 -21.46 -5.03
C VAL A 64 6.65 -21.10 -6.15
N ALA A 65 6.75 -19.89 -6.72
CA ALA A 65 5.86 -19.45 -7.79
C ALA A 65 5.97 -20.32 -9.06
N CYS A 66 7.19 -20.69 -9.45
CA CYS A 66 7.43 -21.60 -10.57
C CYS A 66 7.03 -23.04 -10.25
N GLY A 67 7.20 -23.50 -9.01
CA GLY A 67 6.78 -24.84 -8.59
C GLY A 67 5.26 -25.04 -8.58
N LEU A 68 4.50 -23.96 -8.37
CA LEU A 68 3.04 -23.97 -8.42
C LEU A 68 2.47 -24.09 -9.84
N ASN A 69 3.24 -23.64 -10.86
CA ASN A 69 2.84 -23.72 -12.26
C ASN A 69 3.53 -24.89 -12.97
N ARG A 70 2.75 -25.90 -13.37
CA ARG A 70 3.24 -27.02 -14.22
C ARG A 70 3.45 -26.61 -15.69
N THR A 71 3.09 -25.38 -16.05
CA THR A 71 3.19 -24.83 -17.40
C THR A 71 4.41 -23.92 -17.55
N LYS A 72 4.91 -23.77 -18.79
CA LYS A 72 6.01 -22.84 -19.15
C LYS A 72 5.58 -21.36 -19.12
N GLU A 73 4.64 -21.00 -18.26
CA GLU A 73 4.08 -19.65 -18.19
C GLU A 73 5.10 -18.62 -17.70
N ARG A 74 5.01 -17.42 -18.25
CA ARG A 74 5.79 -16.25 -17.81
C ARG A 74 5.13 -15.66 -16.58
N LEU A 75 5.92 -15.39 -15.54
CA LEU A 75 5.49 -14.78 -14.31
C LEU A 75 5.76 -13.27 -14.36
N THR A 76 4.80 -12.44 -13.98
CA THR A 76 5.03 -11.00 -13.79
C THR A 76 4.83 -10.63 -12.33
N VAL A 77 5.86 -10.05 -11.70
CA VAL A 77 5.81 -9.62 -10.30
C VAL A 77 5.58 -8.12 -10.21
N VAL A 78 4.58 -7.72 -9.43
CA VAL A 78 4.35 -6.31 -9.11
C VAL A 78 5.14 -5.96 -7.85
N ILE A 79 6.10 -5.05 -7.97
CA ILE A 79 7.07 -4.72 -6.93
C ILE A 79 6.80 -3.30 -6.42
N ASP A 80 6.92 -3.09 -5.10
CA ASP A 80 6.85 -1.73 -4.54
C ASP A 80 8.14 -0.94 -4.83
N LYS A 81 8.01 0.37 -5.03
CA LYS A 81 9.15 1.26 -5.28
C LYS A 81 10.24 1.16 -4.21
N GLY A 82 9.89 0.89 -2.94
CA GLY A 82 10.85 0.70 -1.86
C GLY A 82 11.76 -0.53 -2.01
N MET A 83 11.36 -1.49 -2.85
CA MET A 83 12.11 -2.70 -3.15
C MET A 83 13.01 -2.57 -4.39
N ASN A 84 12.96 -1.43 -5.09
CA ASN A 84 13.78 -1.20 -6.27
C ASN A 84 15.29 -1.18 -5.91
N SER A 85 16.09 -2.03 -6.55
CA SER A 85 17.55 -2.01 -6.52
C SER A 85 18.12 -2.55 -7.83
N GLU A 86 19.32 -2.10 -8.21
CA GLU A 86 19.99 -2.61 -9.41
C GLU A 86 20.17 -4.13 -9.38
N GLY A 87 20.60 -4.70 -8.24
CA GLY A 87 20.75 -6.14 -8.07
C GLY A 87 19.45 -6.92 -8.28
N ASN A 88 18.31 -6.39 -7.80
CA ASN A 88 17.01 -7.03 -7.98
C ASN A 88 16.60 -7.11 -9.46
N PHE A 89 16.83 -6.04 -10.23
CA PHE A 89 16.49 -6.04 -11.65
C PHE A 89 17.49 -6.81 -12.50
N ALA A 90 18.77 -6.80 -12.14
CA ALA A 90 19.79 -7.65 -12.77
C ALA A 90 19.46 -9.14 -12.60
N TRP A 91 19.04 -9.56 -11.39
CA TRP A 91 18.59 -10.93 -11.17
C TRP A 91 17.36 -11.28 -12.01
N ILE A 92 16.36 -10.40 -12.08
CA ILE A 92 15.15 -10.64 -12.90
C ILE A 92 15.52 -10.74 -14.39
N ASP A 93 16.43 -9.90 -14.84
CA ASP A 93 16.96 -9.86 -16.20
C ASP A 93 17.67 -11.14 -16.64
N GLU A 94 18.28 -11.87 -15.71
CA GLU A 94 18.90 -13.17 -15.95
C GLU A 94 17.87 -14.30 -16.12
N HIS A 95 16.61 -14.04 -15.74
CA HIS A 95 15.53 -15.03 -15.76
C HIS A 95 14.48 -14.69 -16.84
N ALA A 96 14.65 -15.23 -18.04
CA ALA A 96 13.80 -14.95 -19.22
C ALA A 96 12.28 -15.22 -19.06
N ARG A 97 11.84 -15.87 -17.98
CA ARG A 97 10.42 -16.16 -17.69
C ARG A 97 9.84 -15.27 -16.60
N ILE A 98 10.63 -14.37 -16.04
CA ILE A 98 10.24 -13.49 -14.96
C ILE A 98 10.26 -12.08 -15.49
N HIS A 99 9.14 -11.40 -15.33
CA HIS A 99 8.96 -10.00 -15.65
C HIS A 99 8.57 -9.25 -14.39
N PHE A 100 8.67 -7.92 -14.44
CA PHE A 100 8.29 -7.06 -13.34
C PHE A 100 7.43 -5.88 -13.78
N VAL A 101 6.63 -5.38 -12.87
CA VAL A 101 6.01 -4.06 -12.94
C VAL A 101 6.32 -3.35 -11.63
N THR A 102 6.97 -2.20 -11.68
CA THR A 102 7.26 -1.39 -10.49
C THR A 102 6.89 0.07 -10.71
N SER A 103 6.75 0.82 -9.63
CA SER A 103 6.66 2.27 -9.70
C SER A 103 8.02 2.94 -9.48
N TYR A 104 8.19 4.13 -10.05
CA TYR A 104 9.42 4.90 -9.98
C TYR A 104 9.17 6.32 -9.49
N SER A 105 10.21 6.96 -8.94
CA SER A 105 10.09 8.30 -8.38
C SER A 105 9.96 9.34 -9.49
N THR A 106 8.91 10.16 -9.43
CA THR A 106 8.82 11.39 -10.24
C THR A 106 9.99 12.34 -9.94
N TYR A 107 10.57 12.28 -8.74
CA TYR A 107 11.74 13.07 -8.36
C TYR A 107 13.00 12.74 -9.19
N PHE A 108 13.22 11.46 -9.51
CA PHE A 108 14.40 11.01 -10.27
C PHE A 108 14.16 11.02 -11.79
N ALA A 109 12.90 11.17 -12.22
CA ALA A 109 12.51 11.22 -13.63
C ALA A 109 11.62 12.45 -13.88
N GLN A 110 12.15 13.63 -13.56
CA GLN A 110 11.42 14.90 -13.68
C GLN A 110 11.06 15.22 -15.13
N GLU A 111 11.89 14.85 -16.09
CA GLU A 111 11.62 15.03 -17.52
C GLU A 111 10.35 14.29 -17.95
N LEU A 112 10.23 13.01 -17.56
CA LEU A 112 9.02 12.22 -17.79
C LEU A 112 7.81 12.80 -17.04
N ALA A 113 8.01 13.20 -15.79
CA ALA A 113 6.94 13.80 -15.01
C ALA A 113 6.57 15.22 -15.48
N ALA A 114 7.39 15.88 -16.31
CA ALA A 114 7.11 17.19 -16.90
C ALA A 114 6.34 17.10 -18.23
N ILE A 115 6.19 15.90 -18.82
CA ILE A 115 5.41 15.71 -20.05
C ILE A 115 4.00 16.29 -19.87
N GLY A 116 3.58 17.12 -20.83
CA GLY A 116 2.29 17.80 -20.84
C GLY A 116 1.12 16.82 -21.00
N LEU A 117 -0.03 17.18 -20.43
CA LEU A 117 -1.23 16.32 -20.46
C LEU A 117 -1.84 16.19 -21.87
N ASP A 118 -1.43 17.03 -22.82
CA ASP A 118 -1.77 16.94 -24.24
C ASP A 118 -1.28 15.64 -24.90
N GLN A 119 -0.22 15.03 -24.36
CA GLN A 119 0.31 13.75 -24.84
C GLN A 119 -0.31 12.53 -24.16
N PHE A 120 -1.28 12.74 -23.25
CA PHE A 120 -1.90 11.66 -22.50
C PHE A 120 -3.23 11.27 -23.13
N GLU A 121 -3.52 9.97 -23.13
CA GLU A 121 -4.80 9.39 -23.52
C GLU A 121 -5.56 8.86 -22.30
N VAL A 122 -6.85 8.58 -22.46
CA VAL A 122 -7.65 7.99 -21.37
C VAL A 122 -7.27 6.52 -21.21
N ALA A 123 -6.89 6.10 -20.01
CA ALA A 123 -6.55 4.70 -19.76
C ALA A 123 -7.78 3.79 -19.85
N GLU A 124 -7.72 2.73 -20.64
CA GLU A 124 -8.78 1.73 -20.79
C GLU A 124 -8.80 0.74 -19.63
N THR A 125 -9.20 1.20 -18.43
CA THR A 125 -9.18 0.39 -17.21
C THR A 125 -10.58 0.20 -16.64
N ALA A 126 -10.80 -0.92 -15.93
CA ALA A 126 -12.06 -1.16 -15.22
C ALA A 126 -12.41 -0.03 -14.23
N LYS A 127 -11.39 0.62 -13.64
CA LYS A 127 -11.58 1.79 -12.77
C LYS A 127 -12.16 2.98 -13.50
N ASN A 128 -11.65 3.29 -14.69
CA ASN A 128 -12.16 4.39 -15.50
C ASN A 128 -13.59 4.13 -16.00
N GLN A 129 -13.91 2.88 -16.36
CA GLN A 129 -15.28 2.48 -16.71
C GLN A 129 -16.25 2.74 -15.54
N LYS A 130 -15.88 2.35 -14.31
CA LYS A 130 -16.68 2.64 -13.11
C LYS A 130 -16.84 4.14 -12.85
N LEU A 131 -15.81 4.96 -13.09
CA LEU A 131 -15.90 6.41 -12.93
C LEU A 131 -16.90 7.02 -13.93
N VAL A 132 -16.96 6.53 -15.16
CA VAL A 132 -17.97 6.96 -16.14
C VAL A 132 -19.37 6.60 -15.66
N GLN A 133 -19.57 5.36 -15.19
CA GLN A 133 -20.86 4.91 -14.65
C GLN A 133 -21.33 5.71 -13.42
N GLN A 134 -20.40 6.33 -12.68
CA GLN A 134 -20.67 7.15 -11.50
C GLN A 134 -20.76 8.66 -11.81
N ASP A 135 -20.83 9.05 -13.08
CA ASP A 135 -20.82 10.45 -13.52
C ASP A 135 -19.58 11.25 -13.07
N LYS A 136 -18.44 10.56 -12.96
CA LYS A 136 -17.13 11.10 -12.57
C LYS A 136 -16.11 10.96 -13.70
N ALA A 137 -16.54 11.16 -14.94
CA ALA A 137 -15.69 11.04 -16.12
C ALA A 137 -14.49 12.02 -16.11
N HIS A 138 -14.59 13.14 -15.38
CA HIS A 138 -13.51 14.11 -15.17
C HIS A 138 -12.36 13.58 -14.27
N ASP A 139 -12.58 12.48 -13.56
CA ASP A 139 -11.58 11.84 -12.68
C ASP A 139 -10.90 10.62 -13.31
N ARG A 140 -11.16 10.38 -14.59
CA ARG A 140 -10.51 9.30 -15.33
C ARG A 140 -9.00 9.45 -15.30
N ILE A 141 -8.33 8.35 -15.05
CA ILE A 141 -6.88 8.25 -15.11
C ILE A 141 -6.45 8.40 -16.56
N LEU A 142 -5.52 9.31 -16.81
CA LEU A 142 -4.88 9.48 -18.10
C LEU A 142 -3.54 8.73 -18.10
N VAL A 143 -3.05 8.37 -19.28
CA VAL A 143 -1.84 7.60 -19.44
C VAL A 143 -1.02 8.06 -20.64
N HIS A 144 0.30 7.98 -20.52
CA HIS A 144 1.25 8.16 -21.61
C HIS A 144 2.27 7.02 -21.57
N ARG A 145 2.43 6.29 -22.68
CA ARG A 145 3.39 5.18 -22.80
C ARG A 145 4.60 5.62 -23.62
N THR A 146 5.77 5.38 -23.08
CA THR A 146 7.06 5.68 -23.72
C THR A 146 8.09 4.59 -23.37
N LYS A 147 9.35 4.81 -23.72
CA LYS A 147 10.49 3.96 -23.35
C LYS A 147 11.53 4.81 -22.61
N GLY A 148 12.32 4.15 -21.78
CA GLY A 148 13.42 4.79 -21.07
C GLY A 148 14.45 3.78 -20.62
N GLU A 149 15.67 4.25 -20.36
CA GLU A 149 16.75 3.42 -19.86
C GLU A 149 16.69 3.35 -18.33
N TYR A 150 16.49 2.15 -17.80
CA TYR A 150 16.41 1.89 -16.36
C TYR A 150 17.13 0.59 -16.02
N TRP A 151 18.02 0.67 -15.03
CA TRP A 151 18.85 -0.44 -14.58
C TRP A 151 19.64 -1.08 -15.73
N GLY A 152 20.28 -0.25 -16.56
CA GLY A 152 21.16 -0.68 -17.66
C GLY A 152 20.46 -1.27 -18.89
N LYS A 153 19.12 -1.22 -18.97
CA LYS A 153 18.36 -1.70 -20.14
C LYS A 153 17.24 -0.75 -20.52
N GLN A 154 16.84 -0.83 -21.79
CA GLN A 154 15.63 -0.17 -22.28
C GLN A 154 14.38 -0.87 -21.73
N ARG A 155 13.50 -0.10 -21.09
CA ARG A 155 12.25 -0.56 -20.48
C ARG A 155 11.04 0.18 -21.03
N ALA A 156 9.88 -0.46 -20.96
CA ALA A 156 8.63 0.25 -21.17
C ALA A 156 8.31 1.10 -19.95
N VAL A 157 7.88 2.34 -20.21
CA VAL A 157 7.55 3.32 -19.19
C VAL A 157 6.14 3.80 -19.43
N VAL A 158 5.32 3.76 -18.38
CA VAL A 158 3.92 4.18 -18.43
C VAL A 158 3.72 5.24 -17.35
N ILE A 159 3.36 6.45 -17.77
CA ILE A 159 3.13 7.57 -16.88
C ILE A 159 1.62 7.72 -16.73
N THR A 160 1.11 7.61 -15.52
CA THR A 160 -0.32 7.78 -15.24
C THR A 160 -0.55 9.13 -14.58
N TYR A 161 -1.60 9.84 -14.96
CA TYR A 161 -2.08 11.03 -14.28
C TYR A 161 -3.46 10.78 -13.67
N ASN A 162 -3.59 10.99 -12.36
CA ASN A 162 -4.85 10.87 -11.62
C ASN A 162 -5.35 12.27 -11.21
N PRO A 163 -6.42 12.79 -11.86
CA PRO A 163 -6.93 14.13 -11.60
C PRO A 163 -7.34 14.37 -10.14
N ALA A 164 -8.03 13.41 -9.52
CA ALA A 164 -8.45 13.51 -8.12
C ALA A 164 -7.26 13.61 -7.16
N THR A 165 -6.19 12.84 -7.45
CA THR A 165 -4.96 12.90 -6.65
C THR A 165 -4.22 14.22 -6.86
N ALA A 166 -4.17 14.73 -8.09
CA ALA A 166 -3.58 16.02 -8.41
C ALA A 166 -4.25 17.16 -7.64
N ARG A 167 -5.59 17.24 -7.69
CA ARG A 167 -6.36 18.25 -6.95
C ARG A 167 -6.10 18.21 -5.44
N LYS A 168 -6.08 17.00 -4.86
CA LYS A 168 -5.77 16.84 -3.43
C LYS A 168 -4.37 17.33 -3.07
N GLN A 169 -3.37 17.01 -3.89
CA GLN A 169 -1.99 17.45 -3.69
C GLN A 169 -1.83 18.96 -3.87
N THR A 170 -2.48 19.55 -4.87
CA THR A 170 -2.54 21.00 -5.08
C THR A 170 -3.11 21.72 -3.87
N TYR A 171 -4.32 21.34 -3.44
CA TYR A 171 -4.95 21.92 -2.26
C TYR A 171 -4.05 21.82 -1.01
N THR A 172 -3.44 20.65 -0.79
CA THR A 172 -2.53 20.44 0.35
C THR A 172 -1.29 21.35 0.27
N LEU A 173 -0.73 21.54 -0.93
CA LEU A 173 0.42 22.44 -1.12
C LEU A 173 0.03 23.89 -0.88
N GLU A 174 -1.12 24.32 -1.40
CA GLU A 174 -1.63 25.69 -1.24
C GLU A 174 -1.83 26.04 0.24
N CYS A 175 -2.52 25.18 1.00
CA CYS A 175 -2.68 25.39 2.45
C CYS A 175 -1.33 25.52 3.18
N LYS A 176 -0.32 24.71 2.79
CA LYS A 176 1.03 24.81 3.38
C LYS A 176 1.75 26.10 2.96
N LEU A 177 1.58 26.54 1.71
CA LEU A 177 2.16 27.79 1.23
C LEU A 177 1.54 29.00 1.93
N ASP A 178 0.25 28.96 2.23
CA ASP A 178 -0.45 29.99 3.01
C ASP A 178 0.05 30.00 4.46
N THR A 179 0.21 28.82 5.07
CA THR A 179 0.82 28.69 6.41
C THR A 179 2.23 29.32 6.44
N ILE A 180 3.07 29.02 5.45
CA ILE A 180 4.41 29.63 5.35
C ILE A 180 4.30 31.15 5.20
N ARG A 181 3.40 31.63 4.34
CA ARG A 181 3.22 33.07 4.10
C ARG A 181 2.82 33.81 5.37
N GLU A 182 1.85 33.29 6.12
CA GLU A 182 1.43 33.88 7.40
C GLU A 182 2.57 33.93 8.41
N GLN A 183 3.34 32.84 8.52
CA GLN A 183 4.51 32.80 9.38
C GLN A 183 5.56 33.82 8.93
N LEU A 184 5.91 33.89 7.64
CA LEU A 184 6.87 34.87 7.11
C LEU A 184 6.41 36.32 7.32
N LEU A 185 5.10 36.60 7.23
CA LEU A 185 4.55 37.91 7.59
C LEU A 185 4.74 38.22 9.08
N SER A 186 4.50 37.25 9.95
CA SER A 186 4.76 37.36 11.40
C SER A 186 6.25 37.59 11.67
N MET A 187 7.14 36.84 11.03
CA MET A 187 8.60 37.01 11.13
C MET A 187 9.01 38.42 10.73
N ARG A 188 8.54 38.90 9.57
CA ARG A 188 8.82 40.26 9.07
C ARG A 188 8.35 41.34 10.03
N ALA A 189 7.16 41.19 10.64
CA ALA A 189 6.66 42.13 11.63
C ALA A 189 7.55 42.17 12.89
N LYS A 190 8.00 41.00 13.39
CA LYS A 190 8.89 40.90 14.56
C LYS A 190 10.28 41.50 14.29
N VAL A 191 10.80 41.35 13.06
CA VAL A 191 12.04 42.00 12.60
C VAL A 191 11.87 43.52 12.60
N ARG A 192 10.78 44.03 12.01
CA ARG A 192 10.48 45.47 11.96
C ARG A 192 10.29 46.09 13.36
N GLU A 193 9.70 45.35 14.29
CA GLU A 193 9.52 45.76 15.70
C GLU A 193 10.80 45.59 16.54
N ASN A 194 11.91 45.14 15.95
CA ASN A 194 13.20 44.93 16.61
C ASN A 194 13.11 44.04 17.88
N LYS A 195 12.24 43.03 17.85
CA LYS A 195 12.02 42.12 18.99
C LYS A 195 13.27 41.32 19.34
N PRO A 196 13.48 40.97 20.63
CA PRO A 196 14.53 40.03 21.04
C PRO A 196 14.44 38.73 20.21
N HIS A 197 15.59 38.20 19.80
CA HIS A 197 15.74 37.03 18.91
C HIS A 197 15.42 37.22 17.41
N TRP A 198 14.97 38.40 16.96
CA TRP A 198 14.65 38.70 15.55
C TRP A 198 15.62 39.70 14.90
N ARG A 199 16.85 39.76 15.42
CA ARG A 199 17.90 40.72 14.99
C ARG A 199 18.99 40.11 14.11
N ASN A 200 19.06 38.78 14.06
CA ASN A 200 20.06 38.05 13.30
C ASN A 200 19.40 37.38 12.07
N PRO A 201 19.77 37.77 10.84
CA PRO A 201 19.28 37.14 9.62
C PRO A 201 19.38 35.62 9.59
N ASP A 202 20.47 35.04 10.12
CA ASP A 202 20.70 33.61 10.03
C ASP A 202 19.80 32.83 10.99
N ALA A 203 19.54 33.36 12.19
CA ALA A 203 18.55 32.79 13.11
C ALA A 203 17.12 32.81 12.52
N ILE A 204 16.81 33.80 11.71
CA ILE A 204 15.51 33.91 11.01
C ILE A 204 15.44 32.88 9.87
N LYS A 205 16.51 32.71 9.09
CA LYS A 205 16.61 31.66 8.07
C LYS A 205 16.46 30.27 8.69
N GLU A 206 17.09 29.99 9.83
CA GLU A 206 16.92 28.73 10.54
C GLU A 206 15.47 28.49 10.99
N CYS A 207 14.78 29.54 11.48
CA CYS A 207 13.35 29.44 11.77
C CYS A 207 12.54 29.06 10.53
N TYR A 208 12.84 29.66 9.37
CA TYR A 208 12.20 29.33 8.10
C TYR A 208 12.52 27.89 7.64
N ILE A 209 13.76 27.44 7.77
CA ILE A 209 14.17 26.06 7.43
C ILE A 209 13.40 25.06 8.31
N ARG A 210 13.36 25.27 9.63
CA ARG A 210 12.58 24.41 10.55
C ARG A 210 11.10 24.36 10.21
N LEU A 211 10.52 25.50 9.83
CA LEU A 211 9.11 25.55 9.39
C LEU A 211 8.90 24.72 8.11
N CYS A 212 9.81 24.84 7.14
CA CYS A 212 9.75 24.03 5.91
C CYS A 212 9.87 22.54 6.20
N GLU A 213 10.79 22.14 7.09
CA GLU A 213 10.96 20.74 7.54
C GLU A 213 9.69 20.20 8.20
N GLN A 214 9.09 20.95 9.14
CA GLN A 214 7.83 20.58 9.78
C GLN A 214 6.70 20.38 8.76
N LEU A 215 6.63 21.24 7.75
CA LEU A 215 5.64 21.14 6.68
C LEU A 215 6.02 20.17 5.56
N HIS A 216 7.19 19.53 5.64
CA HIS A 216 7.75 18.64 4.63
C HIS A 216 7.82 19.31 3.24
N LEU A 217 8.27 20.56 3.21
CA LEU A 217 8.44 21.37 2.01
C LEU A 217 9.92 21.69 1.78
N PRO A 218 10.35 21.84 0.51
CA PRO A 218 11.67 22.34 0.22
C PRO A 218 11.77 23.82 0.58
N THR A 219 12.98 24.25 0.92
CA THR A 219 13.29 25.60 1.41
C THR A 219 13.45 26.63 0.28
N ASP A 220 13.37 26.20 -0.98
CA ASP A 220 13.57 27.03 -2.17
C ASP A 220 12.25 27.54 -2.78
N LEU A 221 11.13 27.41 -2.07
CA LEU A 221 9.83 27.94 -2.51
C LEU A 221 9.66 29.44 -2.20
N TYR A 222 10.41 29.95 -1.22
CA TYR A 222 10.46 31.37 -0.88
C TYR A 222 11.91 31.84 -0.76
N HIS A 223 12.22 32.94 -1.42
CA HIS A 223 13.52 33.61 -1.30
C HIS A 223 13.42 34.72 -0.27
N LEU A 224 14.18 34.62 0.81
CA LEU A 224 14.27 35.63 1.87
C LEU A 224 15.46 36.55 1.60
N GLN A 225 15.23 37.85 1.64
CA GLN A 225 16.27 38.87 1.51
C GLN A 225 16.30 39.73 2.77
N PHE A 226 17.51 40.12 3.16
CA PHE A 226 17.77 40.92 4.34
C PHE A 226 18.62 42.12 3.94
N SER A 227 18.30 43.29 4.45
CA SER A 227 19.13 44.48 4.29
C SER A 227 19.23 45.23 5.61
N THR A 228 20.39 45.81 5.86
CA THR A 228 20.67 46.56 7.09
C THR A 228 20.80 48.03 6.73
N SER A 229 19.98 48.90 7.32
CA SER A 229 20.06 50.34 7.17
C SER A 229 20.20 51.02 8.54
N ALA A 230 20.28 52.36 8.56
CA ALA A 230 20.30 53.14 9.80
C ALA A 230 19.08 52.89 10.70
N ASP A 231 17.95 52.48 10.11
CA ASP A 231 16.69 52.17 10.81
C ASP A 231 16.60 50.73 11.34
N GLY A 232 17.64 49.92 11.14
CA GLY A 232 17.74 48.54 11.62
C GLY A 232 17.71 47.47 10.51
N LEU A 233 17.49 46.22 10.92
CA LEU A 233 17.39 45.09 10.00
C LEU A 233 16.02 45.09 9.32
N SER A 234 15.98 44.99 8.00
CA SER A 234 14.76 44.75 7.23
C SER A 234 14.76 43.37 6.59
N MET A 235 13.57 42.78 6.49
CA MET A 235 13.34 41.46 5.89
C MET A 235 12.28 41.59 4.79
N SER A 236 12.58 41.06 3.61
CA SER A 236 11.61 40.84 2.54
C SER A 236 11.62 39.37 2.11
N PHE A 237 10.54 38.93 1.49
CA PHE A 237 10.44 37.57 0.97
C PHE A 237 9.62 37.55 -0.31
N ARG A 238 9.96 36.65 -1.23
CA ARG A 238 9.26 36.47 -2.49
C ARG A 238 9.00 34.99 -2.74
N LYS A 239 7.77 34.65 -3.13
CA LYS A 239 7.40 33.31 -3.59
C LYS A 239 8.03 33.05 -4.97
N ASP A 240 8.70 31.92 -5.13
CA ASP A 240 9.16 31.45 -6.43
C ASP A 240 8.01 30.75 -7.17
N ALA A 241 7.29 31.51 -8.00
CA ALA A 241 6.13 30.99 -8.72
C ALA A 241 6.50 29.83 -9.67
N VAL A 242 7.64 29.93 -10.35
CA VAL A 242 8.13 28.90 -11.28
C VAL A 242 8.44 27.60 -10.54
N ARG A 243 9.07 27.68 -9.37
CA ARG A 243 9.36 26.49 -8.55
C ARG A 243 8.10 25.81 -8.05
N VAL A 244 7.11 26.59 -7.63
CA VAL A 244 5.79 26.09 -7.20
C VAL A 244 5.06 25.42 -8.37
N GLU A 245 5.00 26.07 -9.53
CA GLU A 245 4.35 25.52 -10.74
C GLU A 245 5.02 24.23 -11.20
N ARG A 246 6.36 24.17 -11.23
CA ARG A 246 7.10 22.94 -11.55
C ARG A 246 6.77 21.81 -10.59
N LYS A 247 6.62 22.10 -9.29
CA LYS A 247 6.22 21.09 -8.30
C LYS A 247 4.79 20.62 -8.53
N MET A 248 3.87 21.54 -8.83
CA MET A 248 2.47 21.24 -9.13
C MET A 248 2.30 20.42 -10.42
N ALA A 249 3.16 20.63 -11.43
CA ALA A 249 3.15 19.85 -12.66
C ALA A 249 3.42 18.35 -12.46
N LEU A 250 4.05 17.98 -11.34
CA LEU A 250 4.32 16.59 -10.95
C LEU A 250 3.12 15.93 -10.24
N PHE A 251 2.11 16.71 -9.81
CA PHE A 251 1.01 16.20 -9.00
C PHE A 251 0.09 15.28 -9.78
N GLY A 252 -0.43 14.27 -9.09
CA GLY A 252 -1.24 13.20 -9.66
C GLY A 252 -0.48 12.26 -10.60
N LYS A 253 0.79 12.53 -10.92
CA LYS A 253 1.60 11.67 -11.80
C LYS A 253 2.26 10.53 -11.03
N ASN A 254 2.24 9.35 -11.63
CA ASN A 254 2.98 8.17 -11.18
C ASN A 254 3.68 7.55 -12.39
N ILE A 255 4.89 7.05 -12.19
CA ILE A 255 5.70 6.45 -13.26
C ILE A 255 5.76 4.96 -12.99
N ILE A 256 5.38 4.15 -13.98
CA ILE A 256 5.41 2.69 -13.94
C ILE A 256 6.49 2.23 -14.92
N ILE A 257 7.35 1.31 -14.50
CA ILE A 257 8.41 0.74 -15.32
C ILE A 257 8.23 -0.77 -15.37
N THR A 258 8.38 -1.34 -16.56
CA THR A 258 8.26 -2.78 -16.79
C THR A 258 9.16 -3.23 -17.94
N ASP A 259 9.64 -4.47 -17.85
CA ASP A 259 10.26 -5.20 -18.95
C ASP A 259 9.24 -6.01 -19.77
N ASN A 260 8.01 -6.15 -19.27
CA ASN A 260 6.93 -6.84 -19.95
C ASN A 260 6.34 -5.95 -21.06
N THR A 261 6.97 -6.02 -22.23
CA THR A 261 6.54 -5.24 -23.40
C THR A 261 5.31 -5.83 -24.11
N ASP A 262 5.00 -7.10 -23.87
CA ASP A 262 3.85 -7.80 -24.45
C ASP A 262 2.51 -7.31 -23.88
N TRP A 263 2.51 -6.70 -22.69
CA TRP A 263 1.31 -6.16 -22.09
C TRP A 263 0.87 -4.84 -22.74
N THR A 264 -0.45 -4.70 -22.86
CA THR A 264 -1.09 -3.43 -23.21
C THR A 264 -0.88 -2.39 -22.11
N THR A 265 -1.00 -1.11 -22.48
CA THR A 265 -0.93 -0.01 -21.51
C THR A 265 -1.96 -0.17 -20.38
N ALA A 266 -3.18 -0.59 -20.73
CA ALA A 266 -4.25 -0.90 -19.78
C ALA A 266 -3.84 -1.97 -18.75
N GLN A 267 -3.30 -3.11 -19.21
CA GLN A 267 -2.87 -4.19 -18.32
C GLN A 267 -1.77 -3.76 -17.35
N ILE A 268 -0.80 -2.96 -17.82
CA ILE A 268 0.28 -2.42 -16.98
C ILE A 268 -0.28 -1.49 -15.90
N VAL A 269 -1.19 -0.58 -16.29
CA VAL A 269 -1.84 0.35 -15.34
C VAL A 269 -2.70 -0.41 -14.33
N GLU A 270 -3.49 -1.39 -14.76
CA GLU A 270 -4.31 -2.20 -13.85
C GLU A 270 -3.46 -2.98 -12.87
N ALA A 271 -2.38 -3.64 -13.31
CA ALA A 271 -1.47 -4.34 -12.42
C ALA A 271 -0.83 -3.40 -11.38
N SER A 272 -0.49 -2.17 -11.76
CA SER A 272 0.01 -1.17 -10.82
C SER A 272 -1.06 -0.68 -9.84
N LEU A 273 -2.32 -0.56 -10.27
CA LEU A 273 -3.45 -0.17 -9.41
C LEU A 273 -3.81 -1.28 -8.42
N ASP A 274 -3.67 -2.54 -8.84
CA ASP A 274 -3.95 -3.73 -8.02
C ASP A 274 -3.01 -3.87 -6.83
N ARG A 275 -1.88 -3.17 -6.81
CA ARG A 275 -0.98 -3.12 -5.65
C ARG A 275 -1.71 -2.70 -4.36
N TRP A 276 -2.68 -1.78 -4.46
CA TRP A 276 -3.49 -1.39 -3.30
C TRP A 276 -4.30 -2.56 -2.73
N GLN A 277 -4.67 -3.55 -3.55
CA GLN A 277 -5.38 -4.74 -3.07
C GLN A 277 -4.51 -5.59 -2.14
N VAL A 278 -3.18 -5.59 -2.33
CA VAL A 278 -2.24 -6.23 -1.40
C VAL A 278 -2.17 -5.44 -0.09
N GLU A 279 -2.13 -4.11 -0.15
CA GLU A 279 -2.19 -3.24 1.04
C GLU A 279 -3.49 -3.43 1.83
N ASP A 280 -4.61 -3.64 1.15
CA ASP A 280 -5.90 -3.93 1.78
C ASP A 280 -5.88 -5.27 2.54
N ARG A 281 -5.20 -6.30 2.03
CA ARG A 281 -4.98 -7.57 2.76
C ARG A 281 -4.07 -7.39 3.99
N PHE A 282 -3.08 -6.51 3.92
CA PHE A 282 -2.33 -6.11 5.12
C PHE A 282 -3.22 -5.38 6.13
N ARG A 283 -4.33 -4.74 5.71
CA ARG A 283 -5.29 -4.15 6.65
C ARG A 283 -6.04 -5.22 7.43
N LEU A 284 -6.45 -6.34 6.81
CA LEU A 284 -7.02 -7.48 7.53
C LEU A 284 -6.06 -8.08 8.56
N SER A 285 -4.74 -8.04 8.30
CA SER A 285 -3.75 -8.47 9.31
C SER A 285 -3.71 -7.60 10.57
N LYS A 286 -4.41 -6.45 10.54
CA LYS A 286 -4.57 -5.54 11.69
C LYS A 286 -5.90 -5.73 12.42
N ASP A 287 -6.73 -6.66 11.96
CA ASP A 287 -7.96 -7.07 12.64
C ASP A 287 -7.60 -7.81 13.94
N ASN A 288 -8.16 -7.40 15.08
CA ASN A 288 -7.83 -7.99 16.37
C ASN A 288 -8.53 -9.35 16.61
N ASP A 289 -9.61 -9.64 15.89
CA ASP A 289 -10.49 -10.78 16.15
C ASP A 289 -10.23 -11.92 15.16
N LEU A 290 -10.01 -11.61 13.88
CA LEU A 290 -9.82 -12.64 12.84
C LEU A 290 -8.34 -12.93 12.55
N VAL A 291 -7.50 -11.89 12.45
CA VAL A 291 -6.08 -12.04 12.13
C VAL A 291 -5.26 -11.03 12.93
N ALA A 292 -5.05 -11.33 14.22
CA ALA A 292 -4.27 -10.49 15.13
C ALA A 292 -2.76 -10.59 14.89
N MET A 293 -2.28 -10.11 13.73
CA MET A 293 -0.83 -10.10 13.46
C MET A 293 -0.10 -9.16 14.42
N GLN A 294 -0.73 -8.05 14.79
CA GLN A 294 -0.21 -7.11 15.78
C GLN A 294 -1.23 -6.88 16.90
N PRO A 295 -0.79 -6.75 18.17
CA PRO A 295 0.60 -6.78 18.64
C PRO A 295 1.16 -8.21 18.78
N ILE A 296 2.43 -8.41 18.40
CA ILE A 296 3.13 -9.68 18.60
C ILE A 296 3.56 -9.79 20.07
N ARG A 297 2.93 -10.70 20.82
CA ARG A 297 3.19 -10.91 22.27
C ARG A 297 4.22 -12.00 22.56
N HIS A 298 4.63 -12.76 21.56
CA HIS A 298 5.70 -13.75 21.68
C HIS A 298 7.08 -13.08 21.80
N TRP A 299 8.06 -13.74 22.42
CA TRP A 299 9.41 -13.20 22.61
C TRP A 299 10.53 -13.99 21.93
N THR A 300 10.30 -15.27 21.58
CA THR A 300 11.30 -16.06 20.84
C THR A 300 11.03 -16.01 19.34
N ASP A 301 12.11 -15.95 18.58
CA ASP A 301 12.12 -15.98 17.12
C ASP A 301 11.37 -17.18 16.52
N SER A 302 11.40 -18.34 17.18
CA SER A 302 10.60 -19.50 16.78
C SER A 302 9.10 -19.25 16.94
N LYS A 303 8.65 -18.78 18.12
CA LYS A 303 7.22 -18.54 18.38
C LYS A 303 6.65 -17.38 17.58
N ILE A 304 7.47 -16.36 17.30
CA ILE A 304 7.13 -15.29 16.35
C ILE A 304 6.82 -15.89 14.97
N ARG A 305 7.69 -16.76 14.45
CA ARG A 305 7.47 -17.40 13.14
C ARG A 305 6.21 -18.28 13.14
N CYS A 306 5.95 -19.04 14.20
CA CYS A 306 4.72 -19.81 14.35
C CYS A 306 3.47 -18.92 14.36
N HIS A 307 3.50 -17.80 15.10
CA HIS A 307 2.41 -16.83 15.13
C HIS A 307 2.13 -16.25 13.75
N LEU A 308 3.17 -15.77 13.07
CA LEU A 308 3.04 -15.25 11.71
C LEU A 308 2.47 -16.30 10.76
N PHE A 309 2.95 -17.56 10.84
CA PHE A 309 2.39 -18.67 10.06
C PHE A 309 0.89 -18.85 10.31
N THR A 310 0.45 -18.90 11.57
CA THR A 310 -0.97 -19.06 11.90
C THR A 310 -1.82 -17.91 11.35
N CYS A 311 -1.30 -16.67 11.37
CA CYS A 311 -1.97 -15.53 10.76
C CYS A 311 -2.07 -15.66 9.23
N ILE A 312 -1.02 -16.12 8.54
CA ILE A 312 -1.06 -16.35 7.09
C ILE A 312 -2.08 -17.44 6.74
N VAL A 313 -2.12 -18.53 7.51
CA VAL A 313 -3.10 -19.62 7.32
C VAL A 313 -4.52 -19.11 7.51
N ALA A 314 -4.78 -18.34 8.57
CA ALA A 314 -6.08 -17.71 8.81
C ALA A 314 -6.49 -16.79 7.63
N MET A 315 -5.60 -15.90 7.17
CA MET A 315 -5.86 -15.05 6.00
C MET A 315 -6.18 -15.86 4.74
N THR A 316 -5.49 -16.99 4.56
CA THR A 316 -5.72 -17.88 3.43
C THR A 316 -7.13 -18.48 3.49
N TYR A 317 -7.57 -18.98 4.65
CA TYR A 317 -8.93 -19.50 4.82
C TYR A 317 -10.00 -18.43 4.62
N LEU A 318 -9.83 -17.25 5.21
CA LEU A 318 -10.75 -16.13 5.00
C LEU A 318 -10.88 -15.78 3.52
N ARG A 319 -9.76 -15.78 2.79
CA ARG A 319 -9.82 -15.52 1.35
C ARG A 319 -10.49 -16.64 0.56
N MET A 320 -10.27 -17.91 0.94
CA MET A 320 -10.98 -19.04 0.33
C MET A 320 -12.49 -18.97 0.57
N ILE A 321 -12.92 -18.51 1.75
CA ILE A 321 -14.33 -18.26 2.05
C ILE A 321 -14.90 -17.21 1.08
N GLU A 322 -14.25 -16.04 0.97
CA GLU A 322 -14.67 -15.00 0.03
C GLU A 322 -14.73 -15.50 -1.42
N LEU A 323 -13.75 -16.30 -1.86
CA LEU A 323 -13.74 -16.84 -3.23
C LEU A 323 -14.92 -17.78 -3.48
N LYS A 324 -15.25 -18.66 -2.53
CA LYS A 324 -16.40 -19.57 -2.65
C LYS A 324 -17.72 -18.81 -2.65
N LEU A 325 -17.89 -17.83 -1.76
CA LEU A 325 -19.09 -16.99 -1.71
C LEU A 325 -19.30 -16.22 -3.01
N ASN A 326 -18.25 -15.60 -3.54
CA ASN A 326 -18.31 -14.87 -4.80
C ASN A 326 -18.64 -15.79 -5.99
N ALA A 327 -18.13 -17.03 -6.01
CA ALA A 327 -18.48 -18.01 -7.03
C ALA A 327 -19.97 -18.40 -6.99
N ALA A 328 -20.59 -18.34 -5.81
CA ALA A 328 -22.03 -18.53 -5.62
C ALA A 328 -22.86 -17.24 -5.83
N GLY A 329 -22.24 -16.13 -6.27
CA GLY A 329 -22.91 -14.84 -6.46
C GLY A 329 -23.17 -14.05 -5.18
N ILE A 330 -22.60 -14.48 -4.04
CA ILE A 330 -22.76 -13.83 -2.74
C ILE A 330 -21.59 -12.88 -2.51
N ASN A 331 -21.87 -11.58 -2.60
CA ASN A 331 -20.87 -10.53 -2.39
C ASN A 331 -20.83 -10.06 -0.93
N ARG A 332 -20.33 -10.93 -0.04
CA ARG A 332 -20.08 -10.62 1.38
C ARG A 332 -18.60 -10.83 1.71
N SER A 333 -18.08 -10.06 2.67
CA SER A 333 -16.71 -10.28 3.16
C SER A 333 -16.65 -11.53 4.05
N ALA A 334 -15.46 -12.11 4.22
CA ALA A 334 -15.30 -13.20 5.17
C ALA A 334 -15.51 -12.73 6.62
N GLU A 335 -15.21 -11.47 6.93
CA GLU A 335 -15.46 -10.90 8.26
C GLU A 335 -16.95 -10.92 8.59
N ASP A 336 -17.78 -10.35 7.70
CA ASP A 336 -19.24 -10.32 7.86
C ASP A 336 -19.84 -11.72 8.01
N VAL A 337 -19.33 -12.69 7.24
CA VAL A 337 -19.83 -14.06 7.26
C VAL A 337 -19.36 -14.81 8.51
N MET A 338 -18.12 -14.62 8.94
CA MET A 338 -17.61 -15.24 10.16
C MET A 338 -18.32 -14.70 11.40
N ASP A 339 -18.68 -13.41 11.42
CA ASP A 339 -19.47 -12.81 12.50
C ASP A 339 -20.91 -13.36 12.51
N ASP A 340 -21.57 -13.38 11.35
CA ASP A 340 -22.92 -13.95 11.21
C ASP A 340 -22.98 -15.44 11.60
N MET A 341 -22.00 -16.23 11.16
CA MET A 341 -21.91 -17.66 11.47
C MET A 341 -21.47 -17.93 12.92
N ARG A 342 -20.84 -16.98 13.62
CA ARG A 342 -20.53 -17.10 15.06
C ARG A 342 -21.80 -17.19 15.90
N HIS A 343 -22.88 -16.60 15.39
CA HIS A 343 -24.21 -16.64 15.97
C HIS A 343 -25.07 -17.76 15.40
N LEU A 344 -24.48 -18.77 14.73
CA LEU A 344 -25.15 -20.02 14.38
C LEU A 344 -24.77 -21.11 15.39
N TYR A 345 -25.65 -21.35 16.36
CA TYR A 345 -25.41 -22.30 17.44
C TYR A 345 -25.75 -23.74 17.05
N SER A 346 -25.01 -24.68 17.64
CA SER A 346 -25.36 -26.10 17.62
C SER A 346 -25.39 -26.67 19.03
N VAL A 347 -26.37 -27.52 19.30
CA VAL A 347 -26.58 -28.21 20.57
C VAL A 347 -26.42 -29.72 20.39
N LEU A 348 -25.92 -30.40 21.41
CA LEU A 348 -25.93 -31.86 21.50
C LEU A 348 -27.11 -32.28 22.36
N LEU A 349 -28.08 -32.96 21.76
CA LEU A 349 -29.31 -33.40 22.41
C LEU A 349 -29.25 -34.91 22.68
N LEU A 350 -29.28 -35.31 23.95
CA LEU A 350 -29.35 -36.70 24.37
C LEU A 350 -30.79 -37.02 24.79
N ARG A 351 -31.51 -37.79 23.98
CA ARG A 351 -32.88 -38.22 24.29
C ARG A 351 -32.87 -39.29 25.37
N ALA A 352 -33.93 -39.35 26.17
CA ALA A 352 -34.10 -40.40 27.17
C ALA A 352 -34.04 -41.79 26.49
N GLY A 353 -33.17 -42.67 26.99
CA GLY A 353 -32.94 -44.01 26.44
C GLY A 353 -31.98 -44.08 25.25
N ALA A 354 -31.53 -42.94 24.68
CA ALA A 354 -30.51 -42.93 23.64
C ALA A 354 -29.10 -43.08 24.25
N ARG A 355 -28.22 -43.82 23.57
CA ARG A 355 -26.82 -43.98 23.98
C ARG A 355 -25.89 -42.91 23.42
N ASN A 356 -26.26 -42.29 22.29
CA ASN A 356 -25.45 -41.30 21.59
C ASN A 356 -26.22 -39.98 21.48
N PRO A 357 -25.58 -38.83 21.70
CA PRO A 357 -26.20 -37.52 21.50
C PRO A 357 -26.35 -37.21 20.01
N GLU A 358 -27.45 -36.55 19.64
CA GLU A 358 -27.69 -36.01 18.30
C GLU A 358 -27.25 -34.54 18.25
N ARG A 359 -26.47 -34.13 17.25
CA ARG A 359 -26.18 -32.70 17.02
C ARG A 359 -27.33 -32.07 16.27
N ARG A 360 -27.86 -30.96 16.79
CA ARG A 360 -28.84 -30.12 16.10
C ARG A 360 -28.34 -28.69 16.01
N MET A 361 -28.47 -28.09 14.85
CA MET A 361 -28.26 -26.68 14.62
C MET A 361 -29.59 -25.94 14.80
N GLU A 362 -29.50 -24.69 15.24
CA GLU A 362 -30.67 -23.80 15.18
C GLU A 362 -31.06 -23.51 13.74
N ILE A 363 -32.26 -22.94 13.56
CA ILE A 363 -32.75 -22.55 12.24
C ILE A 363 -31.88 -21.37 11.77
N PRO A 364 -31.13 -21.51 10.67
CA PRO A 364 -30.28 -20.44 10.19
C PRO A 364 -31.11 -19.22 9.79
N THR A 365 -30.58 -18.02 10.02
CA THR A 365 -31.10 -16.81 9.40
C THR A 365 -30.97 -16.90 7.88
N LYS A 366 -31.65 -16.01 7.14
CA LYS A 366 -31.55 -15.96 5.68
C LYS A 366 -30.09 -15.84 5.22
N THR A 367 -29.31 -14.98 5.87
CA THR A 367 -27.91 -14.72 5.51
C THR A 367 -26.99 -15.88 5.87
N GLN A 368 -27.25 -16.60 6.96
CA GLN A 368 -26.54 -17.84 7.33
C GLN A 368 -26.88 -18.98 6.37
N ALA A 369 -28.14 -19.14 5.96
CA ALA A 369 -28.56 -20.14 4.99
C ALA A 369 -27.93 -19.90 3.61
N GLU A 370 -27.85 -18.64 3.17
CA GLU A 370 -27.12 -18.23 1.97
C GLU A 370 -25.63 -18.59 2.06
N ALA A 371 -25.00 -18.33 3.21
CA ALA A 371 -23.61 -18.73 3.42
C ALA A 371 -23.46 -20.26 3.34
N LEU A 372 -24.27 -21.03 4.06
CA LEU A 372 -24.23 -22.50 4.04
C LEU A 372 -24.42 -23.06 2.61
N SER A 373 -25.34 -22.50 1.83
CA SER A 373 -25.62 -22.99 0.48
C SER A 373 -24.45 -22.78 -0.48
N ALA A 374 -23.69 -21.70 -0.34
CA ALA A 374 -22.46 -21.48 -1.09
C ALA A 374 -21.36 -22.53 -0.78
N PHE A 375 -21.44 -23.19 0.38
CA PHE A 375 -20.58 -24.32 0.73
C PHE A 375 -21.22 -25.68 0.40
N GLY A 376 -22.37 -25.70 -0.26
CA GLY A 376 -23.06 -26.94 -0.62
C GLY A 376 -23.84 -27.55 0.54
N HIS A 377 -24.28 -26.76 1.53
CA HIS A 377 -24.98 -27.26 2.70
C HIS A 377 -26.28 -26.50 3.00
N TYR A 378 -27.20 -27.15 3.71
CA TYR A 378 -28.38 -26.51 4.30
C TYR A 378 -28.75 -27.18 5.63
N VAL A 379 -29.49 -26.49 6.48
CA VAL A 379 -30.06 -27.08 7.70
C VAL A 379 -31.50 -27.46 7.42
N ASP A 380 -31.85 -28.74 7.58
CA ASP A 380 -33.21 -29.23 7.39
C ASP A 380 -34.12 -28.87 8.58
N THR A 381 -35.42 -29.19 8.47
CA THR A 381 -36.40 -28.91 9.52
C THR A 381 -36.15 -29.67 10.82
N SER A 382 -35.31 -30.72 10.80
CA SER A 382 -34.90 -31.45 12.00
C SER A 382 -33.72 -30.78 12.72
N GLY A 383 -33.12 -29.75 12.13
CA GLY A 383 -31.89 -29.11 12.62
C GLY A 383 -30.63 -29.87 12.22
N ALA A 384 -30.69 -30.79 11.26
CA ALA A 384 -29.53 -31.52 10.78
C ALA A 384 -28.89 -30.79 9.59
N LEU A 385 -27.56 -30.70 9.59
CA LEU A 385 -26.80 -30.16 8.46
C LEU A 385 -26.74 -31.21 7.35
N GLN A 386 -27.34 -30.91 6.21
CA GLN A 386 -27.39 -31.77 5.03
C GLN A 386 -26.49 -31.22 3.93
N SER A 387 -26.04 -32.11 3.04
CA SER A 387 -25.41 -31.70 1.78
C SER A 387 -26.50 -31.36 0.77
N LEU A 388 -26.33 -30.26 0.06
CA LEU A 388 -27.04 -30.03 -1.19
C LEU A 388 -26.56 -31.11 -2.17
N ALA A 389 -27.51 -31.85 -2.77
CA ALA A 389 -27.18 -32.79 -3.84
C ALA A 389 -26.54 -31.98 -4.99
N THR A 390 -25.41 -32.47 -5.49
CA THR A 390 -24.57 -31.77 -6.48
C THR A 390 -25.18 -31.80 -7.86
#